data_AF-A0A1H5GEQ0-F1
#
_entry.id   AF-A0A1H5GEQ0-F1
#
_cell.length_a   1.000
_cell.length_b   1.000
_cell.length_c   1.000
_cell.angle_alpha   90.00
_cell.angle_beta   90.00
_cell.angle_gamma   90.00
#
_symmetry.space_group_name_H-M   'P 1'
#
loop_
_entity.id
_entity.type
_entity.pdbx_description
1 polymer ?
#
loop_
_entity_poly.entity_id
_entity_poly.type
_entity_poly.pdbx_seq_one_letter_code
_entity_poly.pdbx_strand_id
1 'polypeptide(L)'
;MNLARRTAFVPADRLTGWADRFSAAHGGLSAIEDTDDGVLLAMRDGATALLTPPWPADGRPGRGAGLIERLAALAAQERQLGLLLVRRGGFAVGVAVGGKLVAHKVGSASARSRGGDAGAAVAERAAQEAARIFSTANFEYLATGGDKLLVESTLAAPALRRYAGHSRLAPLAVVDPKMDVLTRAAADFCSIRITITDAVA
;
A
#
# COMPACT_ATOMS: atom_id res chain seq x y z
N MET A 1 -3.48 28.52 -7.70
CA MET A 1 -3.15 27.54 -8.76
C MET A 1 -2.96 26.19 -8.07
N ASN A 2 -3.76 25.17 -8.39
CA ASN A 2 -3.56 23.85 -7.79
C ASN A 2 -2.42 23.16 -8.52
N LEU A 3 -1.34 22.84 -7.80
CA LEU A 3 -0.24 22.06 -8.36
C LEU A 3 -0.73 20.64 -8.68
N ALA A 4 -0.34 20.13 -9.84
CA ALA A 4 -0.63 18.76 -10.21
C ALA A 4 0.13 17.82 -9.26
N ARG A 5 -0.60 16.90 -8.64
CA ARG A 5 -0.05 15.91 -7.71
C ARG A 5 -0.33 14.52 -8.24
N ARG A 6 0.71 13.68 -8.31
CA ARG A 6 0.61 12.28 -8.72
C ARG A 6 1.34 11.38 -7.74
N THR A 7 0.92 10.12 -7.69
CA THR A 7 1.55 9.10 -6.84
C THR A 7 2.15 8.01 -7.70
N ALA A 8 3.36 7.59 -7.37
CA ALA A 8 4.01 6.41 -7.92
C ALA A 8 4.40 5.44 -6.80
N PHE A 9 4.54 4.17 -7.15
CA PHE A 9 5.06 3.13 -6.26
C PHE A 9 6.36 2.61 -6.88
N VAL A 10 7.45 2.76 -6.14
CA VAL A 10 8.79 2.39 -6.63
C VAL A 10 9.38 1.33 -5.71
N PRO A 11 9.69 0.13 -6.24
CA PRO A 11 10.41 -0.89 -5.50
C PRO A 11 11.79 -0.40 -5.02
N ALA A 12 12.25 -0.94 -3.90
CA ALA A 12 13.51 -0.53 -3.26
C ALA A 12 14.73 -0.57 -4.19
N ASP A 13 14.86 -1.63 -5.00
CA ASP A 13 15.95 -1.82 -5.97
C ASP A 13 15.96 -0.79 -7.11
N ARG A 14 14.84 -0.10 -7.33
CA ARG A 14 14.68 0.92 -8.38
C ARG A 14 14.74 2.34 -7.85
N LEU A 15 14.81 2.54 -6.52
CA LEU A 15 14.68 3.86 -5.91
C LEU A 15 15.79 4.82 -6.34
N THR A 16 17.05 4.38 -6.30
CA THR A 16 18.20 5.20 -6.68
C THR A 16 18.09 5.67 -8.13
N GLY A 17 17.89 4.74 -9.07
CA GLY A 17 17.75 5.10 -10.48
C GLY A 17 16.50 5.92 -10.78
N TRP A 18 15.43 5.78 -10.00
CA TRP A 18 14.27 6.67 -10.09
C TRP A 18 14.62 8.10 -9.65
N ALA A 19 15.33 8.26 -8.53
CA ALA A 19 15.72 9.57 -8.00
C ALA A 19 16.69 10.30 -8.94
N ASP A 20 17.66 9.58 -9.52
CA ASP A 20 18.60 10.14 -10.50
C ASP A 20 17.87 10.67 -11.73
N ARG A 21 16.93 9.88 -12.28
CA ARG A 21 16.13 10.31 -13.44
C ARG A 21 15.20 11.48 -13.11
N PHE A 22 14.59 11.47 -11.92
CA PHE A 22 13.76 12.59 -11.47
C PHE A 22 14.58 13.87 -11.34
N SER A 23 15.76 13.79 -10.72
CA SER A 23 16.68 14.92 -10.61
C SER A 23 17.10 15.48 -11.97
N ALA A 24 17.52 14.60 -12.89
CA ALA A 24 17.92 15.00 -14.24
C ALA A 24 16.78 15.67 -15.04
N ALA A 25 15.54 15.20 -14.87
CA ALA A 25 14.37 15.76 -15.54
C ALA A 25 13.96 17.14 -15.01
N HIS A 26 14.30 17.45 -13.76
CA HIS A 26 13.84 18.64 -13.03
C HIS A 26 14.98 19.65 -12.73
N GLY A 27 16.02 19.66 -13.57
CA GLY A 27 17.12 20.63 -13.49
C GLY A 27 18.13 20.39 -12.36
N GLY A 28 18.05 19.23 -11.69
CA GLY A 28 18.92 18.83 -10.60
C GLY A 28 18.29 18.99 -9.22
N LEU A 29 18.89 18.30 -8.25
CA LEU A 29 18.51 18.36 -6.84
C LEU A 29 18.91 19.73 -6.26
N SER A 30 17.94 20.41 -5.63
CA SER A 30 18.17 21.64 -4.88
C SER A 30 18.41 21.33 -3.40
N ALA A 31 17.54 20.50 -2.80
CA ALA A 31 17.64 20.08 -1.41
C ALA A 31 17.10 18.66 -1.21
N ILE A 32 17.60 17.99 -0.19
CA ILE A 32 17.10 16.72 0.32
C ILE A 32 16.93 16.83 1.83
N GLU A 33 15.75 16.50 2.32
CA GLU A 33 15.38 16.65 3.72
C GLU A 33 14.77 15.35 4.25
N ASP A 34 15.11 15.01 5.49
CA ASP A 34 14.45 13.95 6.24
C ASP A 34 13.30 14.57 7.03
N THR A 35 12.08 14.10 6.79
CA THR A 35 10.85 14.61 7.40
C THR A 35 10.14 13.49 8.14
N ASP A 36 9.19 13.82 9.01
CA ASP A 36 8.38 12.82 9.72
C ASP A 36 7.60 11.90 8.77
N ASP A 37 7.28 12.37 7.56
CA ASP A 37 6.52 11.63 6.54
C ASP A 37 7.40 10.89 5.52
N GLY A 38 8.73 11.05 5.60
CA GLY A 38 9.71 10.43 4.70
C GLY A 38 10.73 11.42 4.14
N VAL A 39 11.43 11.00 3.08
CA VAL A 39 12.50 11.81 2.47
C VAL A 39 11.90 12.75 1.42
N LEU A 40 12.05 14.05 1.61
CA LEU A 40 11.61 15.07 0.67
C LEU A 40 12.77 15.46 -0.26
N LEU A 41 12.55 15.34 -1.56
CA LEU A 41 13.44 15.85 -2.59
C LEU A 41 12.84 17.13 -3.19
N ALA A 42 13.58 18.23 -3.15
CA ALA A 42 13.23 19.47 -3.81
C ALA A 42 14.14 19.70 -5.03
N MET A 43 13.53 19.97 -6.18
CA MET A 43 14.23 20.17 -7.44
C MET A 43 14.41 21.66 -7.76
N ARG A 44 15.35 21.99 -8.65
CA ARG A 44 15.65 23.38 -9.02
C ARG A 44 14.55 24.08 -9.80
N ASP A 45 13.75 23.32 -10.54
CA ASP A 45 12.58 23.85 -11.24
C ASP A 45 11.35 24.05 -10.33
N GLY A 46 11.45 23.68 -9.04
CA GLY A 46 10.38 23.79 -8.07
C GLY A 46 9.52 22.54 -7.92
N ALA A 47 9.75 21.47 -8.69
CA ALA A 47 9.11 20.19 -8.46
C ALA A 47 9.58 19.56 -7.14
N THR A 48 8.69 18.80 -6.49
CA THR A 48 9.04 18.07 -5.26
C THR A 48 8.62 16.61 -5.34
N ALA A 49 9.35 15.75 -4.63
CA ALA A 49 8.98 14.36 -4.43
C ALA A 49 9.14 13.97 -2.96
N LEU A 50 8.04 13.59 -2.31
CA LEU A 50 8.04 13.00 -0.97
C LEU A 50 8.06 11.47 -1.10
N LEU A 51 9.13 10.85 -0.61
CA LEU A 51 9.39 9.43 -0.66
C LEU A 51 9.09 8.82 0.72
N THR A 52 7.92 8.21 0.85
CA THR A 52 7.44 7.61 2.11
C THR A 52 7.73 6.09 2.12
N PRO A 53 8.35 5.55 3.18
CA PRO A 53 8.59 4.11 3.29
C PRO A 53 7.28 3.32 3.34
N PRO A 54 7.28 2.04 2.93
CA PRO A 54 6.10 1.18 3.01
C PRO A 54 5.65 0.89 4.46
N TRP A 55 6.58 0.95 5.42
CA TRP A 55 6.34 0.71 6.85
C TRP A 55 7.30 1.55 7.72
N PRO A 56 6.98 1.78 9.01
CA PRO A 56 7.90 2.38 9.96
C PRO A 56 9.16 1.54 10.18
N ALA A 57 10.21 2.15 10.74
CA ALA A 57 11.46 1.45 11.02
C ALA A 57 11.31 0.29 12.00
N ASP A 58 10.40 0.40 12.99
CA ASP A 58 10.12 -0.62 14.00
C ASP A 58 11.38 -1.24 14.63
N GLY A 59 12.31 -0.37 15.04
CA GLY A 59 13.61 -0.76 15.62
C GLY A 59 14.62 -1.33 14.62
N ARG A 60 14.26 -1.46 13.34
CA ARG A 60 15.11 -1.92 12.24
C ARG A 60 15.26 -0.81 11.19
N PRO A 61 15.95 0.31 11.50
CA PRO A 61 16.18 1.36 10.52
C PRO A 61 16.98 0.83 9.31
N GLY A 62 16.73 1.40 8.14
CA GLY A 62 17.53 1.10 6.96
C GLY A 62 18.95 1.62 7.08
N ARG A 63 19.90 0.93 6.44
CA ARG A 63 21.34 1.25 6.46
C ARG A 63 21.77 1.91 5.15
N GLY A 64 22.76 2.79 5.21
CA GLY A 64 23.27 3.52 4.05
C GLY A 64 23.90 4.85 4.44
N ALA A 65 24.78 5.37 3.57
CA ALA A 65 25.43 6.66 3.76
C ALA A 65 24.45 7.81 3.56
N GLY A 66 23.59 7.71 2.54
CA GLY A 66 22.57 8.71 2.19
C GLY A 66 21.15 8.38 2.70
N LEU A 67 20.29 9.41 2.70
CA LEU A 67 18.86 9.26 3.03
C LEU A 67 18.13 8.30 2.07
N ILE A 68 18.41 8.40 0.76
CA ILE A 68 17.82 7.52 -0.26
C ILE A 68 18.24 6.07 -0.04
N GLU A 69 19.52 5.82 0.23
CA GLU A 69 20.04 4.48 0.49
C GLU A 69 19.42 3.86 1.75
N ARG A 70 19.34 4.63 2.85
CA ARG A 70 18.67 4.18 4.07
C ARG A 70 17.20 3.87 3.81
N LEU A 71 16.50 4.70 3.05
CA LEU A 71 15.10 4.47 2.70
C LEU A 71 14.92 3.20 1.85
N ALA A 72 15.76 3.02 0.82
CA ALA A 72 15.75 1.82 -0.01
C ALA A 72 16.03 0.57 0.84
N ALA A 73 17.03 0.63 1.73
CA ALA A 73 17.36 -0.49 2.61
C ALA A 73 16.24 -0.83 3.61
N LEU A 74 15.49 0.16 4.09
CA LEU A 74 14.29 -0.07 4.93
C LEU A 74 13.17 -0.75 4.14
N ALA A 75 12.89 -0.27 2.93
CA ALA A 75 11.84 -0.84 2.06
C ALA A 75 12.22 -2.22 1.50
N ALA A 76 13.51 -2.55 1.41
CA ALA A 76 13.99 -3.86 0.97
C ALA A 76 13.87 -4.95 2.05
N GLN A 77 13.53 -4.59 3.29
CA GLN A 77 13.32 -5.58 4.34
C GLN A 77 12.13 -6.46 4.01
N GLU A 78 12.31 -7.77 3.96
CA GLU A 78 11.20 -8.68 3.73
C GLU A 78 10.23 -8.62 4.92
N ARG A 79 8.97 -8.27 4.62
CA ARG A 79 7.87 -8.19 5.60
C ARG A 79 6.70 -9.03 5.14
N GLN A 80 5.94 -9.51 6.10
CA GLN A 80 4.71 -10.28 5.86
C GLN A 80 3.49 -9.37 6.04
N LEU A 81 2.58 -9.39 5.07
CA LEU A 81 1.39 -8.53 5.01
C LEU A 81 0.11 -9.37 4.88
N GLY A 82 -0.93 -9.00 5.64
CA GLY A 82 -2.30 -9.41 5.37
C GLY A 82 -2.98 -8.37 4.48
N LEU A 83 -3.54 -8.77 3.35
CA LEU A 83 -4.20 -7.90 2.39
C LEU A 83 -5.72 -8.07 2.46
N LEU A 84 -6.45 -6.95 2.54
CA LEU A 84 -7.90 -6.89 2.50
C LEU A 84 -8.37 -5.79 1.55
N LEU A 85 -8.80 -6.17 0.35
CA LEU A 85 -9.34 -5.26 -0.66
C LEU A 85 -10.84 -5.53 -0.81
N VAL A 86 -11.68 -4.53 -0.55
CA VAL A 86 -13.15 -4.71 -0.55
C VAL A 86 -13.83 -3.58 -1.29
N ARG A 87 -14.76 -3.92 -2.19
CA ARG A 87 -15.67 -2.98 -2.84
C ARG A 87 -17.05 -3.60 -3.02
N ARG A 88 -18.04 -2.79 -3.40
CA ARG A 88 -19.43 -3.27 -3.63
C ARG A 88 -19.53 -4.43 -4.64
N GLY A 89 -18.61 -4.53 -5.59
CA GLY A 89 -18.60 -5.60 -6.61
C GLY A 89 -17.91 -6.90 -6.20
N GLY A 90 -17.11 -6.89 -5.13
CA GLY A 90 -16.35 -8.06 -4.71
C GLY A 90 -15.22 -7.75 -3.75
N PHE A 91 -14.40 -8.76 -3.49
CA PHE A 91 -13.28 -8.69 -2.57
C PHE A 91 -12.08 -9.49 -3.07
N ALA A 92 -10.90 -9.10 -2.58
CA ALA A 92 -9.67 -9.84 -2.71
C ALA A 92 -8.95 -9.82 -1.37
N VAL A 93 -8.58 -11.00 -0.88
CA VAL A 93 -7.87 -11.19 0.38
C VAL A 93 -6.61 -12.01 0.13
N GLY A 94 -5.54 -11.73 0.86
CA GLY A 94 -4.29 -12.45 0.67
C GLY A 94 -3.30 -12.30 1.81
N VAL A 95 -2.31 -13.18 1.83
CA VAL A 95 -1.07 -12.98 2.58
C VAL A 95 0.04 -12.81 1.56
N ALA A 96 0.90 -11.82 1.77
CA ALA A 96 2.08 -11.60 0.95
C ALA A 96 3.37 -11.59 1.78
N VAL A 97 4.46 -12.02 1.16
CA VAL A 97 5.83 -11.96 1.69
C VAL A 97 6.69 -11.29 0.63
N GLY A 98 7.37 -10.20 0.98
CA GLY A 98 8.25 -9.48 0.03
C GLY A 98 7.54 -9.08 -1.27
N GLY A 99 6.27 -8.67 -1.17
CA GLY A 99 5.45 -8.26 -2.32
C GLY A 99 4.86 -9.39 -3.17
N LYS A 100 5.04 -10.66 -2.77
CA LYS A 100 4.51 -11.82 -3.50
C LYS A 100 3.42 -12.53 -2.69
N LEU A 101 2.29 -12.86 -3.32
CA LEU A 101 1.20 -13.58 -2.66
C LEU A 101 1.60 -15.03 -2.38
N VAL A 102 1.37 -15.48 -1.13
CA VAL A 102 1.61 -16.86 -0.70
C VAL A 102 0.31 -17.61 -0.41
N ALA A 103 -0.76 -16.90 -0.08
CA ALA A 103 -2.12 -17.42 0.05
C ALA A 103 -3.10 -16.33 -0.38
N HIS A 104 -4.17 -16.65 -1.09
CA HIS A 104 -5.14 -15.64 -1.50
C HIS A 104 -6.52 -16.23 -1.82
N LYS A 105 -7.52 -15.35 -1.83
CA LYS A 105 -8.84 -15.61 -2.37
C LYS A 105 -9.40 -14.33 -2.98
N VAL A 106 -9.91 -14.45 -4.20
CA VAL A 106 -10.71 -13.41 -4.85
C VAL A 106 -12.13 -13.94 -5.01
N GLY A 107 -13.12 -13.07 -4.84
CA GLY A 107 -14.51 -13.46 -4.97
C GLY A 107 -15.46 -12.29 -5.03
N SER A 108 -16.73 -12.61 -5.18
CA SER A 108 -17.83 -11.66 -5.13
C SER A 108 -19.01 -12.27 -4.37
N ALA A 109 -19.93 -11.41 -3.94
CA ALA A 109 -21.26 -11.82 -3.51
C ALA A 109 -22.25 -11.36 -4.57
N SER A 110 -22.83 -12.31 -5.33
CA SER A 110 -23.81 -12.04 -6.38
C SER A 110 -25.12 -11.50 -5.80
N ALA A 111 -25.81 -10.64 -6.57
CA ALA A 111 -27.13 -10.05 -6.32
C ALA A 111 -28.29 -11.05 -6.09
N ARG A 112 -28.01 -12.36 -5.98
CA ARG A 112 -28.99 -13.37 -5.54
C ARG A 112 -29.30 -13.32 -4.04
N SER A 113 -28.66 -12.43 -3.26
CA SER A 113 -29.17 -12.05 -1.94
C SER A 113 -30.51 -11.34 -2.14
N ARG A 114 -31.59 -12.11 -2.19
CA ARG A 114 -32.97 -11.64 -2.37
C ARG A 114 -33.24 -10.47 -1.40
N GLY A 115 -33.18 -9.23 -1.91
CA GLY A 115 -33.51 -7.99 -1.18
C GLY A 115 -32.48 -7.43 -0.19
N GLY A 116 -31.25 -7.97 -0.08
CA GLY A 116 -30.22 -7.50 0.87
C GLY A 116 -29.24 -6.47 0.28
N ASP A 117 -28.58 -5.67 1.14
CA ASP A 117 -27.51 -4.76 0.69
C ASP A 117 -26.31 -5.58 0.17
N ALA A 118 -26.06 -5.49 -1.14
CA ALA A 118 -24.95 -6.15 -1.81
C ALA A 118 -23.59 -5.83 -1.16
N GLY A 119 -23.43 -4.62 -0.61
CA GLY A 119 -22.22 -4.23 0.13
C GLY A 119 -22.01 -5.07 1.38
N ALA A 120 -23.06 -5.22 2.20
CA ALA A 120 -23.01 -6.05 3.41
C ALA A 120 -22.73 -7.52 3.09
N ALA A 121 -23.35 -8.08 2.04
CA ALA A 121 -23.10 -9.46 1.62
C ALA A 121 -21.64 -9.68 1.16
N VAL A 122 -21.05 -8.69 0.46
CA VAL A 122 -19.63 -8.74 0.10
C VAL A 122 -18.75 -8.65 1.34
N ALA A 123 -19.03 -7.74 2.27
CA ALA A 123 -18.26 -7.56 3.49
C ALA A 123 -18.26 -8.83 4.37
N GLU A 124 -19.43 -9.45 4.54
CA GLU A 124 -19.55 -10.71 5.28
C GLU A 124 -18.73 -11.84 4.63
N ARG A 125 -18.85 -12.01 3.31
CA ARG A 125 -18.09 -13.03 2.58
C ARG A 125 -16.59 -12.75 2.62
N ALA A 126 -16.20 -11.49 2.47
CA ALA A 126 -14.81 -11.07 2.59
C ALA A 126 -14.25 -11.39 3.98
N ALA A 127 -15.02 -11.18 5.05
CA ALA A 127 -14.60 -11.48 6.41
C ALA A 127 -14.35 -12.99 6.63
N GLN A 128 -15.24 -13.84 6.11
CA GLN A 128 -15.10 -15.30 6.21
C GLN A 128 -13.85 -15.79 5.47
N GLU A 129 -13.63 -15.32 4.24
CA GLU A 129 -12.47 -15.72 3.44
C GLU A 129 -11.17 -15.11 3.97
N ALA A 130 -11.20 -13.87 4.47
CA ALA A 130 -10.06 -13.26 5.14
C ALA A 130 -9.66 -14.08 6.38
N ALA A 131 -10.61 -14.48 7.22
CA ALA A 131 -10.31 -15.28 8.41
C ALA A 131 -9.64 -16.62 8.05
N ARG A 132 -10.11 -17.26 6.97
CA ARG A 132 -9.54 -18.51 6.44
C ARG A 132 -8.14 -18.33 5.83
N ILE A 133 -7.91 -17.25 5.10
CA ILE A 133 -6.61 -16.98 4.45
C ILE A 133 -5.59 -16.50 5.49
N PHE A 134 -5.98 -15.58 6.38
CA PHE A 134 -5.11 -15.03 7.41
C PHE A 134 -4.70 -16.05 8.47
N SER A 135 -5.46 -17.14 8.68
CA SER A 135 -5.04 -18.20 9.60
C SER A 135 -3.89 -19.07 9.07
N THR A 136 -3.53 -18.93 7.79
CA THR A 136 -2.48 -19.74 7.16
C THR A 136 -1.06 -19.23 7.42
N ALA A 137 -0.92 -17.99 7.93
CA ALA A 137 0.36 -17.36 8.17
C ALA A 137 0.25 -16.25 9.23
N ASN A 138 1.36 -15.90 9.86
CA ASN A 138 1.46 -14.68 10.63
C ASN A 138 1.85 -13.52 9.70
N PHE A 139 1.42 -12.30 10.02
CA PHE A 139 1.84 -11.10 9.31
C PHE A 139 1.97 -9.93 10.28
N GLU A 140 2.81 -8.97 9.90
CA GLU A 140 3.15 -7.81 10.74
C GLU A 140 2.12 -6.69 10.57
N TYR A 141 1.70 -6.45 9.31
CA TYR A 141 0.84 -5.34 8.96
C TYR A 141 -0.41 -5.78 8.21
N LEU A 142 -1.48 -5.01 8.43
CA LEU A 142 -2.72 -5.13 7.67
C LEU A 142 -2.76 -4.05 6.59
N ALA A 143 -2.80 -4.48 5.33
CA ALA A 143 -2.82 -3.65 4.16
C ALA A 143 -4.23 -3.64 3.54
N THR A 144 -4.89 -2.48 3.54
CA THR A 144 -6.29 -2.36 3.13
C THR A 144 -6.48 -1.51 1.88
N GLY A 145 -7.55 -1.78 1.12
CA GLY A 145 -7.87 -0.95 -0.04
C GLY A 145 -9.30 -1.11 -0.54
N GLY A 146 -9.73 -0.17 -1.37
CA GLY A 146 -11.09 -0.13 -1.91
C GLY A 146 -12.01 0.84 -1.16
N ASP A 147 -13.21 0.40 -0.85
CA ASP A 147 -14.23 1.21 -0.17
C ASP A 147 -14.00 1.20 1.35
N LYS A 148 -13.74 2.38 1.93
CA LYS A 148 -13.41 2.53 3.35
C LYS A 148 -14.50 1.96 4.27
N LEU A 149 -15.78 2.22 3.98
CA LEU A 149 -16.87 1.77 4.84
C LEU A 149 -17.02 0.25 4.78
N LEU A 150 -16.87 -0.35 3.60
CA LEU A 150 -16.91 -1.80 3.46
C LEU A 150 -15.69 -2.48 4.11
N VAL A 151 -14.51 -1.88 4.03
CA VAL A 151 -13.31 -2.36 4.74
C VAL A 151 -13.55 -2.36 6.25
N GLU A 152 -14.03 -1.26 6.83
CA GLU A 152 -14.31 -1.21 8.27
C GLU A 152 -15.41 -2.19 8.68
N SER A 153 -16.49 -2.29 7.89
CA SER A 153 -17.56 -3.27 8.13
C SER A 153 -17.03 -4.71 8.11
N THR A 154 -16.14 -5.02 7.17
CA THR A 154 -15.49 -6.34 7.08
C THR A 154 -14.63 -6.61 8.32
N LEU A 155 -13.80 -5.65 8.73
CA LEU A 155 -12.89 -5.78 9.88
C LEU A 155 -13.62 -5.82 11.23
N ALA A 156 -14.83 -5.26 11.32
CA ALA A 156 -15.68 -5.35 12.49
C ALA A 156 -16.27 -6.75 12.73
N ALA A 157 -16.18 -7.66 11.74
CA ALA A 157 -16.67 -9.02 11.88
C ALA A 157 -15.95 -9.77 13.02
N PRO A 158 -16.67 -10.55 13.87
CA PRO A 158 -16.07 -11.27 14.98
C PRO A 158 -14.88 -12.16 14.61
N ALA A 159 -14.92 -12.78 13.42
CA ALA A 159 -13.87 -13.65 12.90
C ALA A 159 -12.53 -12.93 12.65
N LEU A 160 -12.55 -11.60 12.50
CA LEU A 160 -11.36 -10.78 12.22
C LEU A 160 -10.83 -10.01 13.43
N ARG A 161 -11.43 -10.10 14.62
CA ARG A 161 -11.03 -9.34 15.81
C ARG A 161 -9.52 -9.43 16.11
N ARG A 162 -8.93 -10.62 15.99
CA ARG A 162 -7.49 -10.82 16.23
C ARG A 162 -6.59 -10.14 15.19
N TYR A 163 -7.08 -9.94 13.97
CA TYR A 163 -6.32 -9.34 12.88
C TYR A 163 -6.52 -7.82 12.78
N ALA A 164 -7.68 -7.33 13.25
CA ALA A 164 -8.01 -5.91 13.24
C ALA A 164 -7.07 -5.04 14.12
N GLY A 165 -6.35 -5.66 15.07
CA GLY A 165 -5.36 -5.00 15.92
C GLY A 165 -3.96 -4.83 15.30
N HIS A 166 -3.69 -5.40 14.12
CA HIS A 166 -2.42 -5.18 13.44
C HIS A 166 -2.28 -3.73 12.98
N SER A 167 -1.05 -3.22 13.01
CA SER A 167 -0.69 -1.92 12.43
C SER A 167 -1.14 -1.86 10.97
N ARG A 168 -1.90 -0.83 10.62
CA ARG A 168 -2.44 -0.66 9.26
C ARG A 168 -1.47 0.12 8.38
N LEU A 169 -1.21 -0.39 7.19
CA LEU A 169 -0.52 0.38 6.16
C LEU A 169 -1.46 1.41 5.54
N ALA A 170 -0.89 2.48 4.98
CA ALA A 170 -1.66 3.50 4.29
C ALA A 170 -2.42 2.89 3.09
N PRO A 171 -3.75 3.07 3.02
CA PRO A 171 -4.61 2.30 2.12
C PRO A 171 -4.35 2.60 0.65
N LEU A 172 -4.61 1.61 -0.21
CA LEU A 172 -4.56 1.78 -1.66
C LEU A 172 -5.96 2.04 -2.25
N ALA A 173 -5.99 2.95 -3.22
CA ALA A 173 -7.14 3.11 -4.08
C ALA A 173 -7.25 1.87 -4.99
N VAL A 174 -8.34 1.13 -4.84
CA VAL A 174 -8.65 -0.06 -5.63
C VAL A 174 -9.95 0.20 -6.35
N VAL A 175 -10.03 -0.12 -7.65
CA VAL A 175 -11.26 0.06 -8.46
C VAL A 175 -12.04 -1.25 -8.55
N ASP A 176 -11.36 -2.36 -8.81
CA ASP A 176 -11.96 -3.69 -8.90
C ASP A 176 -11.02 -4.69 -8.24
N PRO A 177 -11.40 -5.33 -7.11
CA PRO A 177 -10.52 -6.23 -6.38
C PRO A 177 -10.42 -7.60 -7.06
N LYS A 178 -9.76 -7.63 -8.22
CA LYS A 178 -9.44 -8.84 -8.99
C LYS A 178 -8.04 -9.36 -8.66
N MET A 179 -7.69 -10.53 -9.21
CA MET A 179 -6.43 -11.21 -8.91
C MET A 179 -5.19 -10.42 -9.37
N ASP A 180 -5.25 -9.82 -10.54
CA ASP A 180 -4.21 -8.92 -11.06
C ASP A 180 -4.02 -7.69 -10.16
N VAL A 181 -5.12 -7.09 -9.70
CA VAL A 181 -5.10 -5.96 -8.77
C VAL A 181 -4.56 -6.36 -7.40
N LEU A 182 -4.92 -7.54 -6.87
CA LEU A 182 -4.38 -8.05 -5.61
C LEU A 182 -2.86 -8.30 -5.72
N THR A 183 -2.41 -8.86 -6.84
CA THR A 183 -0.99 -9.11 -7.10
C THR A 183 -0.20 -7.80 -7.17
N ARG A 184 -0.73 -6.80 -7.90
CA ARG A 184 -0.13 -5.46 -7.96
C ARG A 184 -0.14 -4.77 -6.61
N ALA A 185 -1.24 -4.88 -5.85
CA ALA A 185 -1.34 -4.30 -4.52
C ALA A 185 -0.29 -4.88 -3.57
N ALA A 186 -0.05 -6.19 -3.60
CA ALA A 186 1.02 -6.81 -2.81
C ALA A 186 2.40 -6.18 -3.09
N ALA A 187 2.72 -5.93 -4.36
CA ALA A 187 3.95 -5.25 -4.75
C ALA A 187 3.95 -3.76 -4.33
N ASP A 188 2.86 -3.04 -4.56
CA ASP A 188 2.72 -1.61 -4.26
C ASP A 188 2.81 -1.35 -2.74
N PHE A 189 2.23 -2.20 -1.89
CA PHE A 189 2.34 -2.09 -0.43
C PHE A 189 3.77 -2.32 0.10
N CYS A 190 4.62 -3.02 -0.65
CA CYS A 190 6.04 -3.20 -0.32
C CYS A 190 6.95 -2.17 -1.02
N SER A 191 6.38 -1.21 -1.73
CA SER A 191 7.10 -0.19 -2.48
C SER A 191 7.15 1.14 -1.73
N ILE A 192 8.16 1.94 -2.02
CA ILE A 192 8.21 3.34 -1.57
C ILE A 192 7.07 4.08 -2.28
N ARG A 193 6.18 4.72 -1.51
CA ARG A 193 5.18 5.62 -2.07
C ARG A 193 5.83 6.95 -2.35
N ILE A 194 5.83 7.35 -3.61
CA ILE A 194 6.37 8.64 -4.03
C ILE A 194 5.22 9.56 -4.40
N THR A 195 5.06 10.62 -3.62
CA THR A 195 4.19 11.73 -4.00
C THR A 195 4.99 12.77 -4.75
N ILE A 196 4.64 13.00 -6.01
CA ILE A 196 5.25 14.06 -6.84
C ILE A 196 4.29 15.24 -6.89
N THR A 197 4.80 16.44 -6.66
CA THR A 197 4.12 17.70 -6.90
C THR A 197 4.90 18.45 -7.97
N ASP A 198 4.25 18.72 -9.11
CA ASP A 198 4.90 19.39 -10.24
C ASP A 198 5.18 20.87 -9.91
N ALA A 199 6.13 21.47 -10.63
CA ALA A 199 6.43 22.89 -10.53
C ALA A 199 5.23 23.76 -10.93
N VAL A 200 5.18 24.98 -10.41
CA VAL A 200 4.26 25.99 -10.91
C VAL A 200 4.74 26.39 -12.31
N ALA A 201 3.91 26.16 -13.32
CA ALA A 201 4.19 26.59 -14.71
C ALA A 201 4.33 28.12 -14.81
#